data_AF-A0A9P6MG65-F1
#
_entry.id   AF-A0A9P6MG65-F1
#
_cell.length_a   1.000
_cell.length_b   1.000
_cell.length_c   1.000
_cell.angle_alpha   90.00
_cell.angle_beta   90.00
_cell.angle_gamma   90.00
#
_symmetry.space_group_name_H-M   'P 1'
#
loop_
_entity.id
_entity.type
_entity.pdbx_description
1 polymer ?
#
loop_
_entity_poly.entity_id
_entity_poly.type
_entity_poly.pdbx_seq_one_letter_code
_entity_poly.pdbx_strand_id
1 'polypeptide(L)'
;MPKVAKKDAKVTKRGKEVEKKKKRKPKKDPNAPKNPMSAYLLFCEEWREKVKAQNPDSSFGELGRLLGEQWRAYTDDQKAPYIAKHEKAKAKYATEKAAYDAKKAQDDDDDEEEESE
;
A
#
# COMPACT_ATOMS: atom_id res chain seq x y z
N MET A 1 8.05 4.39 46.23
CA MET A 1 7.88 4.23 44.77
C MET A 1 6.54 3.55 44.51
N PRO A 2 5.44 4.28 44.27
CA PRO A 2 4.15 3.63 44.08
C PRO A 2 4.05 3.02 42.67
N LYS A 3 3.89 1.70 42.64
CA LYS A 3 3.44 0.90 41.49
C LYS A 3 1.91 1.04 41.36
N VAL A 4 1.41 1.43 40.20
CA VAL A 4 -0.03 1.51 39.80
C VAL A 4 -0.05 1.37 38.28
N ALA A 5 -0.92 0.62 37.59
CA ALA A 5 -1.96 -0.33 37.97
C ALA A 5 -2.26 -1.20 36.73
N LYS A 6 -2.71 -2.43 36.99
CA LYS A 6 -3.38 -3.31 36.01
C LYS A 6 -4.76 -2.75 35.71
N LYS A 7 -5.18 -2.74 34.44
CA LYS A 7 -6.59 -2.72 34.01
C LYS A 7 -6.76 -3.65 32.80
N ASP A 8 -7.08 -4.88 33.15
CA ASP A 8 -8.13 -5.77 32.63
C ASP A 8 -8.56 -5.71 31.16
N ALA A 9 -8.64 -6.92 30.62
CA ALA A 9 -9.05 -7.34 29.30
C ALA A 9 -10.44 -6.87 28.83
N LYS A 10 -10.54 -6.64 27.51
CA LYS A 10 -11.68 -7.15 26.72
C LYS A 10 -11.24 -7.64 25.34
N VAL A 11 -11.07 -8.94 25.26
CA VAL A 11 -11.11 -9.72 24.02
C VAL A 11 -12.46 -9.52 23.35
N THR A 12 -12.46 -9.11 22.07
CA THR A 12 -13.55 -9.42 21.13
C THR A 12 -12.97 -10.05 19.87
N LYS A 13 -12.83 -11.37 19.96
CA LYS A 13 -13.03 -12.39 18.93
C LYS A 13 -13.66 -11.89 17.61
N ARG A 14 -12.86 -11.86 16.55
CA ARG A 14 -13.31 -12.31 15.23
C ARG A 14 -12.15 -12.92 14.44
N GLY A 15 -11.85 -14.18 14.74
CA GLY A 15 -11.34 -15.08 13.72
C GLY A 15 -12.36 -15.09 12.58
N LYS A 16 -11.93 -14.66 11.40
CA LYS A 16 -12.52 -15.08 10.14
C LYS A 16 -11.37 -15.69 9.36
N GLU A 17 -11.13 -16.96 9.63
CA GLU A 17 -10.54 -17.88 8.68
C GLU A 17 -11.37 -17.76 7.40
N VAL A 18 -10.89 -16.93 6.48
CA VAL A 18 -11.34 -17.02 5.10
C VAL A 18 -10.15 -17.60 4.38
N GLU A 19 -10.20 -18.91 4.19
CA GLU A 19 -9.48 -19.61 3.14
C GLU A 19 -9.94 -19.00 1.80
N LYS A 20 -9.48 -17.78 1.50
CA LYS A 20 -9.63 -17.19 0.17
C LYS A 20 -8.62 -17.91 -0.68
N LYS A 21 -9.06 -18.97 -1.36
CA LYS A 21 -8.43 -19.47 -2.59
C LYS A 21 -7.97 -18.23 -3.35
N LYS A 22 -6.66 -17.97 -3.38
CA LYS A 22 -6.07 -16.84 -4.08
C LYS A 22 -6.36 -17.08 -5.57
N LYS A 23 -7.51 -16.59 -6.07
CA LYS A 23 -7.72 -16.42 -7.50
C LYS A 23 -6.50 -15.65 -7.98
N ARG A 24 -5.66 -16.31 -8.78
CA ARG A 24 -4.46 -15.71 -9.35
C ARG A 24 -4.97 -14.49 -10.11
N LYS A 25 -4.61 -13.29 -9.65
CA LYS A 25 -4.95 -12.08 -10.38
C LYS A 25 -4.35 -12.24 -11.79
N PRO A 26 -5.07 -11.90 -12.87
CA PRO A 26 -4.51 -11.91 -14.21
C PRO A 26 -3.18 -11.14 -14.20
N LYS A 27 -2.23 -11.60 -15.01
CA LYS A 27 -0.91 -10.95 -15.13
C LYS A 27 -1.17 -9.49 -15.45
N LYS A 28 -0.69 -8.59 -14.60
CA LYS A 28 -0.82 -7.15 -14.81
C LYS A 28 -0.02 -6.81 -16.06
N ASP A 29 -0.64 -6.14 -17.04
CA ASP A 29 0.05 -5.71 -18.25
C ASP A 29 1.32 -4.94 -17.88
N PRO A 30 2.50 -5.31 -18.42
CA PRO A 30 3.76 -4.67 -18.08
C PRO A 30 3.81 -3.19 -18.47
N ASN A 31 2.98 -2.79 -19.44
CA ASN A 31 2.86 -1.42 -19.93
C ASN A 31 1.85 -0.56 -19.12
N ALA A 32 1.04 -1.18 -18.25
CA ALA A 32 0.10 -0.43 -17.44
C ALA A 32 0.83 0.36 -16.35
N PRO A 33 0.45 1.63 -16.10
CA PRO A 33 1.05 2.41 -15.04
C PRO A 33 0.87 1.71 -13.69
N LYS A 34 1.90 1.79 -12.84
CA LYS A 34 1.91 1.15 -11.53
C LYS A 34 1.17 2.00 -10.51
N ASN A 35 0.31 1.37 -9.70
CA ASN A 35 -0.44 2.10 -8.68
C ASN A 35 0.49 2.87 -7.73
N PRO A 36 0.11 4.10 -7.33
CA PRO A 36 0.88 4.90 -6.40
C PRO A 36 0.95 4.23 -5.03
N MET A 37 2.05 4.41 -4.32
CA MET A 37 2.18 3.93 -2.95
C MET A 37 1.33 4.77 -2.01
N SER A 38 0.55 4.11 -1.14
CA SER A 38 -0.22 4.77 -0.07
C SER A 38 0.67 5.59 0.86
N ALA A 39 0.14 6.64 1.49
CA ALA A 39 0.81 7.43 2.51
C ALA A 39 1.48 6.56 3.61
N TYR A 40 0.80 5.50 4.05
CA TYR A 40 1.35 4.56 5.03
C TYR A 40 2.53 3.76 4.49
N LEU A 41 2.51 3.37 3.20
CA LEU A 41 3.62 2.63 2.59
C LEU A 41 4.84 3.53 2.39
N LEU A 42 4.64 4.80 2.02
CA LEU A 42 5.71 5.80 1.96
C LEU A 42 6.37 6.01 3.33
N PHE A 43 5.56 6.08 4.38
CA PHE A 43 6.06 6.09 5.76
C PHE A 43 6.83 4.80 6.09
N CYS A 44 6.29 3.65 5.69
CA CYS A 44 6.92 2.37 5.97
C CYS A 44 8.25 2.19 5.28
N GLU A 45 8.44 2.67 4.07
CA GLU A 45 9.72 2.58 3.35
C GLU A 45 10.83 3.27 4.15
N GLU A 46 10.58 4.50 4.59
CA GLU A 46 11.55 5.32 5.31
C GLU A 46 11.78 4.84 6.75
N TRP A 47 10.73 4.38 7.43
CA TRP A 47 10.82 3.92 8.81
C TRP A 47 11.27 2.48 8.95
N ARG A 48 10.97 1.61 7.98
CA ARG A 48 11.39 0.22 8.05
C ARG A 48 12.90 0.08 8.03
N GLU A 49 13.61 0.92 7.28
CA GLU A 49 15.07 0.95 7.31
C GLU A 49 15.58 1.35 8.70
N LYS A 50 14.99 2.39 9.31
CA LYS A 50 15.33 2.85 10.67
C LYS A 50 15.04 1.78 11.73
N VAL A 51 13.90 1.10 11.66
CA VAL A 51 13.50 0.07 12.63
C VAL A 51 14.32 -1.21 12.40
N LYS A 52 14.62 -1.58 11.15
CA LYS A 52 15.49 -2.72 10.82
C LYS A 52 16.93 -2.47 11.25
N ALA A 53 17.45 -1.25 11.12
CA ALA A 53 18.77 -0.90 11.61
C ALA A 53 18.86 -1.02 13.15
N GLN A 54 17.80 -0.64 13.86
CA GLN A 54 17.71 -0.81 15.31
C GLN A 54 17.40 -2.24 15.76
N ASN A 55 16.71 -3.02 14.93
CA ASN A 55 16.27 -4.37 15.22
C ASN A 55 16.60 -5.30 14.04
N PRO A 56 17.88 -5.59 13.79
CA PRO A 56 18.30 -6.40 12.64
C PRO A 56 17.78 -7.84 12.72
N ASP A 57 17.57 -8.37 13.94
CA ASP A 57 17.05 -9.73 14.19
C ASP A 57 15.52 -9.83 14.11
N SER A 58 14.81 -8.70 14.00
CA SER A 58 13.34 -8.70 13.95
C SER A 58 12.82 -9.12 12.57
N SER A 59 11.85 -10.04 12.58
CA SER A 59 11.16 -10.47 11.36
C SER A 59 10.35 -9.33 10.74
N PHE A 60 10.15 -9.37 9.43
CA PHE A 60 9.34 -8.38 8.72
C PHE A 60 7.92 -8.22 9.31
N GLY A 61 7.33 -9.30 9.82
CA GLY A 61 6.02 -9.24 10.47
C GLY A 61 6.00 -8.37 11.72
N GLU A 62 7.05 -8.47 12.54
CA GLU A 62 7.20 -7.69 13.78
C GLU A 62 7.50 -6.22 13.47
N LEU A 63 8.38 -5.97 12.49
CA LEU A 63 8.61 -4.61 11.98
C LEU A 63 7.28 -3.99 11.49
N GLY A 64 6.50 -4.72 10.70
CA GLY A 64 5.21 -4.25 10.20
C GLY A 64 4.20 -3.91 11.30
N ARG A 65 4.18 -4.67 12.41
CA ARG A 65 3.36 -4.36 13.59
C ARG A 65 3.80 -3.04 14.22
N LEU A 66 5.09 -2.90 14.51
CA LEU A 66 5.65 -1.72 15.16
C LEU A 66 5.40 -0.44 14.35
N LEU A 67 5.59 -0.51 13.02
CA LEU A 67 5.30 0.60 12.12
C LEU A 67 3.81 0.94 12.06
N GLY A 68 2.93 -0.07 12.11
CA GLY A 68 1.48 0.14 12.14
C GLY A 68 1.02 0.85 13.40
N GLU A 69 1.59 0.49 14.55
CA GLU A 69 1.33 1.18 15.82
C GLU A 69 1.83 2.62 15.79
N GLN A 70 3.05 2.85 15.28
CA GLN A 70 3.60 4.20 15.14
C GLN A 70 2.76 5.08 14.22
N TRP A 71 2.32 4.56 13.07
CA TRP A 71 1.44 5.30 12.18
C TRP A 71 0.11 5.67 12.84
N ARG A 72 -0.45 4.80 13.70
CA ARG A 72 -1.67 5.12 14.44
C ARG A 72 -1.43 6.17 15.53
N ALA A 73 -0.23 6.18 16.13
CA ALA A 73 0.18 7.17 17.12
C ALA A 73 0.49 8.55 16.50
N TYR A 74 0.84 8.62 15.22
CA TYR A 74 1.11 9.89 14.53
C TYR A 74 -0.13 10.76 14.44
N THR A 75 0.05 12.07 14.62
CA THR A 75 -1.01 13.07 14.41
C THR A 75 -1.22 13.35 12.92
N ASP A 76 -2.35 13.96 12.58
CA ASP A 76 -2.66 14.34 11.19
C ASP A 76 -1.59 15.28 10.60
N ASP A 77 -1.00 16.17 11.38
CA ASP A 77 0.11 17.03 10.94
C ASP A 77 1.36 16.25 10.53
N GLN A 78 1.69 15.19 11.28
CA GLN A 78 2.84 14.34 10.96
C GLN A 78 2.56 13.46 9.74
N LYS A 79 1.28 13.09 9.53
CA LYS A 79 0.82 12.33 8.36
C LYS A 79 0.67 13.21 7.13
N ALA A 80 0.38 14.50 7.30
CA ALA A 80 0.13 15.47 6.23
C ALA A 80 1.17 15.43 5.10
N PRO A 81 2.51 15.44 5.34
CA PRO A 81 3.48 15.36 4.26
C PRO A 81 3.39 14.03 3.48
N TYR A 82 3.11 12.91 4.15
CA TYR A 82 2.96 11.61 3.50
C TYR A 82 1.65 11.52 2.72
N ILE A 83 0.56 12.09 3.25
CA ILE A 83 -0.73 12.19 2.57
C ILE A 83 -0.60 13.07 1.32
N ALA A 84 0.04 14.24 1.43
CA ALA A 84 0.28 15.13 0.30
C ALA A 84 1.13 14.47 -0.80
N LYS A 85 2.19 13.73 -0.41
CA LYS A 85 3.00 12.92 -1.35
C LYS A 85 2.14 11.87 -2.06
N HIS A 86 1.28 11.16 -1.32
CA HIS A 86 0.35 10.18 -1.89
C HIS A 86 -0.65 10.83 -2.86
N GLU A 87 -1.29 11.94 -2.48
CA GLU A 87 -2.25 12.64 -3.35
C GLU A 87 -1.59 13.13 -4.63
N LYS A 88 -0.35 13.65 -4.56
CA LYS A 88 0.43 14.03 -5.73
C LYS A 88 0.74 12.83 -6.62
N ALA A 89 1.15 11.70 -6.05
CA ALA A 89 1.42 10.47 -6.80
C ALA A 89 0.14 9.90 -7.43
N LYS A 90 -0.99 9.99 -6.73
CA LYS A 90 -2.30 9.56 -7.21
C LYS A 90 -2.81 10.42 -8.36
N ALA A 91 -2.62 11.73 -8.31
CA ALA A 91 -2.97 12.62 -9.40
C ALA A 91 -2.16 12.28 -10.67
N LYS A 92 -0.85 12.07 -10.54
CA LYS A 92 0.01 11.63 -11.66
C LYS A 92 -0.44 10.29 -12.24
N TYR A 93 -0.66 9.31 -11.37
CA TYR A 93 -1.16 8.00 -11.79
C TYR A 93 -2.50 8.09 -12.53
N ALA A 94 -3.42 8.95 -12.10
CA ALA A 94 -4.69 9.13 -12.78
C ALA A 94 -4.50 9.66 -14.21
N THR A 95 -3.59 10.62 -14.41
CA THR A 95 -3.26 11.14 -15.74
C THR A 95 -2.57 10.10 -16.62
N GLU A 96 -1.60 9.36 -16.08
CA GLU A 96 -0.87 8.31 -16.80
C GLU A 96 -1.79 7.14 -17.16
N LYS A 97 -2.71 6.77 -16.25
CA LYS A 97 -3.70 5.73 -16.48
C LYS A 97 -4.68 6.14 -17.57
N ALA A 98 -5.17 7.38 -17.57
CA ALA A 98 -6.06 7.85 -18.62
C ALA A 98 -5.37 7.82 -20.00
N ALA A 99 -4.10 8.26 -20.08
CA ALA A 99 -3.32 8.17 -21.31
C ALA A 99 -3.08 6.72 -21.75
N TYR A 100 -2.78 5.82 -20.80
CA TYR A 100 -2.62 4.39 -21.08
C TYR A 100 -3.91 3.74 -21.56
N ASP A 101 -5.05 4.01 -20.91
CA ASP A 101 -6.34 3.47 -21.31
C ASP A 101 -6.73 3.98 -22.72
N ALA A 102 -6.46 5.25 -23.04
CA ALA A 102 -6.69 5.83 -24.36
C ALA A 102 -5.78 5.22 -25.43
N LYS A 103 -4.48 5.06 -25.15
CA LYS A 103 -3.54 4.40 -26.06
C LYS A 103 -3.91 2.92 -26.26
N LYS A 104 -4.30 2.22 -25.20
CA LYS A 104 -4.74 0.82 -25.28
C LYS A 104 -5.98 0.67 -26.15
N ALA A 105 -6.93 1.60 -26.06
CA ALA A 105 -8.12 1.60 -26.91
C ALA A 105 -7.81 1.88 -28.40
N GLN A 106 -6.73 2.61 -28.70
CA GLN A 106 -6.29 2.83 -30.09
C GLN A 106 -5.52 1.64 -30.66
N ASP A 107 -4.69 0.96 -29.85
CA ASP A 107 -3.97 -0.27 -30.24
C ASP A 107 -4.94 -1.43 -30.57
N ASP A 108 -6.11 -1.48 -29.92
CA ASP A 108 -7.17 -2.50 -30.14
C ASP A 108 -7.98 -2.25 -31.44
N ASP A 109 -7.99 -1.00 -31.94
CA ASP A 109 -8.71 -0.58 -33.17
C ASP A 109 -7.81 -0.75 -34.42
N ASP A 110 -6.49 -0.63 -34.27
CA ASP A 110 -5.48 -0.82 -35.33
C ASP A 110 -5.23 -2.31 -35.65
N ASP A 111 -5.39 -3.22 -34.67
CA ASP A 111 -5.27 -4.68 -34.86
C ASP A 111 -6.47 -5.28 -35.64
N GLU A 112 -7.62 -4.58 -35.70
CA GLU A 112 -8.80 -5.02 -36.47
C GLU A 112 -8.77 -4.59 -37.94
N GLU A 113 -7.94 -3.60 -38.33
CA GLU A 113 -7.75 -3.22 -39.75
C GLU A 113 -6.63 -4.02 -40.45
N GLU A 114 -5.63 -4.57 -39.75
CA GLU A 114 -4.56 -5.38 -40.38
C GLU A 114 -4.98 -6.84 -40.66
N GLU A 115 -6.06 -7.36 -40.06
CA GLU A 115 -6.61 -8.68 -40.39
C GLU A 115 -7.65 -8.63 -41.55
N SER A 116 -8.00 -7.42 -42.02
CA SER A 116 -8.98 -7.23 -43.12
C SER A 116 -8.36 -6.93 -44.49
N GLU A 117 -7.04 -6.89 -44.65
CA GLU A 117 -6.36 -6.73 -45.96
C GLU A 117 -5.62 -7.99 -46.44
#